data_AF-A0A1C6I8F7-F1
#
_entry.id   AF-A0A1C6I8F7-F1
#
_cell.length_a   1.000
_cell.length_b   1.000
_cell.length_c   1.000
_cell.angle_alpha   90.00
_cell.angle_beta   90.00
_cell.angle_gamma   90.00
#
_symmetry.space_group_name_H-M   'P 1'
#
loop_
_entity.id
_entity.type
_entity.pdbx_description
1 polymer ?
#
loop_
_entity_poly.entity_id
_entity_poly.type
_entity_poly.pdbx_seq_one_letter_code
_entity_poly.pdbx_strand_id
1 'polypeptide(L)'
;MRQKYNSFEYWKNIIVENRTIRGHVFMNELPTEKSVYMHTLIYSRGNGLNNIWSYFPNIKAFIGYIQYSFLQEAFYIWINCKDDSVSYIPLKPVEEVIRDGEASKKITKEEADKMKKYINRVKKCWDLPSNKAVIEMKKIIREFNRDWYGDSKEFLYIKLFDKPEDLGKFVLESNYMASSEEEFKSKTHEDLTTWMDLCCRATKDKKAGEIFRKILQKSLTEVI
;
A
#
# COMPACT_ATOMS: atom_id res chain seq x y z
N MET A 1 3.22 -26.65 1.98
CA MET A 1 1.83 -26.19 1.72
C MET A 1 1.91 -24.79 1.13
N ARG A 2 1.46 -24.58 -0.11
CA ARG A 2 1.56 -23.27 -0.80
C ARG A 2 0.63 -22.27 -0.09
N GLN A 3 1.15 -21.14 0.38
CA GLN A 3 0.32 -20.14 1.05
C GLN A 3 -0.70 -19.55 0.06
N LYS A 4 -1.97 -19.42 0.49
CA LYS A 4 -3.05 -18.88 -0.36
C LYS A 4 -2.73 -17.51 -0.97
N TYR A 5 -1.99 -16.68 -0.24
CA TYR A 5 -1.58 -15.34 -0.67
C TYR A 5 -0.52 -15.35 -1.79
N ASN A 6 0.17 -16.47 -2.03
CA ASN A 6 1.16 -16.63 -3.10
C ASN A 6 0.49 -17.20 -4.37
N SER A 7 -0.55 -16.52 -4.85
CA SER A 7 -1.35 -16.93 -6.01
C SER A 7 -1.96 -15.72 -6.69
N PHE A 8 -1.64 -15.50 -7.96
CA PHE A 8 -2.24 -14.40 -8.73
C PHE A 8 -3.77 -14.54 -8.83
N GLU A 9 -4.29 -15.75 -9.05
CA GLU A 9 -5.73 -15.98 -9.14
C GLU A 9 -6.47 -15.65 -7.84
N TYR A 10 -5.85 -15.92 -6.68
CA TYR A 10 -6.41 -15.51 -5.39
C TYR A 10 -6.60 -13.99 -5.32
N TRP A 11 -5.57 -13.23 -5.72
CA TRP A 11 -5.61 -11.77 -5.70
C TRP A 11 -6.53 -11.19 -6.77
N LYS A 12 -6.55 -11.77 -7.96
CA LYS A 12 -7.48 -11.39 -9.02
C LYS A 12 -8.92 -11.51 -8.54
N ASN A 13 -9.28 -12.64 -7.93
CA ASN A 13 -10.64 -12.84 -7.41
C ASN A 13 -10.98 -11.83 -6.31
N ILE A 14 -10.10 -11.65 -5.31
CA ILE A 14 -10.40 -10.74 -4.20
C ILE A 14 -10.48 -9.27 -4.65
N ILE A 15 -9.70 -8.84 -5.64
CA ILE A 15 -9.76 -7.48 -6.20
C ILE A 15 -11.06 -7.29 -7.00
N VAL A 16 -11.49 -8.30 -7.78
CA VAL A 16 -12.74 -8.23 -8.54
C VAL A 16 -13.97 -8.16 -7.63
N GLU A 17 -13.92 -8.86 -6.49
CA GLU A 17 -14.97 -8.82 -5.46
C GLU A 17 -14.97 -7.48 -4.69
N ASN A 18 -13.78 -6.92 -4.42
CA ASN A 18 -13.61 -5.67 -3.66
C ASN A 18 -13.30 -4.50 -4.61
N ARG A 19 -14.33 -4.05 -5.36
CA ARG A 19 -14.20 -3.10 -6.49
C ARG A 19 -13.81 -1.66 -6.14
N THR A 20 -13.65 -1.30 -4.86
CA THR A 20 -13.39 0.09 -4.46
C THR A 20 -11.91 0.39 -4.28
N ILE A 21 -11.26 -0.18 -3.25
CA ILE A 21 -9.88 0.16 -2.89
C ILE A 21 -9.08 -1.12 -2.62
N ARG A 22 -8.12 -1.42 -3.49
CA ARG A 22 -7.35 -2.68 -3.44
C ARG A 22 -6.54 -2.84 -2.15
N GLY A 23 -6.11 -1.74 -1.55
CA GLY A 23 -5.40 -1.77 -0.27
C GLY A 23 -6.27 -2.18 0.92
N HIS A 24 -7.60 -2.13 0.81
CA HIS A 24 -8.53 -2.39 1.92
C HIS A 24 -9.14 -3.81 1.91
N VAL A 25 -8.69 -4.70 1.02
CA VAL A 25 -9.26 -6.06 0.80
C VAL A 25 -9.33 -6.96 2.05
N PHE A 26 -8.57 -6.65 3.11
CA PHE A 26 -8.60 -7.40 4.38
C PHE A 26 -9.14 -6.58 5.56
N MET A 27 -9.62 -5.37 5.33
CA MET A 27 -10.15 -4.49 6.38
C MET A 27 -11.65 -4.76 6.62
N ASN A 28 -12.15 -5.91 6.22
CA ASN A 28 -13.43 -6.46 6.71
C ASN A 28 -13.27 -7.08 8.11
N GLU A 29 -12.08 -7.57 8.44
CA GLU A 29 -11.69 -8.08 9.76
C GLU A 29 -10.95 -7.01 10.57
N LEU A 30 -10.90 -7.15 11.90
CA LEU A 30 -10.15 -6.25 12.79
C LEU A 30 -8.67 -6.64 12.84
N PRO A 31 -7.75 -5.68 13.09
CA PRO A 31 -6.34 -6.00 13.21
C PRO A 31 -6.08 -6.84 14.45
N THR A 32 -5.02 -7.66 14.39
CA THR A 32 -4.56 -8.50 15.51
C THR A 32 -3.08 -8.22 15.77
N GLU A 33 -2.50 -8.84 16.81
CA GLU A 33 -1.06 -8.73 17.09
C GLU A 33 -0.15 -9.24 15.96
N LYS A 34 -0.69 -10.03 15.02
CA LYS A 34 0.04 -10.51 13.84
C LYS A 34 -0.02 -9.53 12.67
N SER A 35 -0.91 -8.53 12.74
CA SER A 35 -1.14 -7.60 11.66
C SER A 35 0.08 -6.73 11.39
N VAL A 36 0.23 -6.33 10.13
CA VAL A 36 1.19 -5.31 9.71
C VAL A 36 0.45 -4.17 9.05
N TYR A 37 0.99 -2.96 9.15
CA TYR A 37 0.27 -1.75 8.76
C TYR A 37 1.03 -1.03 7.65
N MET A 38 0.31 -0.29 6.82
CA MET A 38 0.86 0.26 5.59
C MET A 38 0.32 1.66 5.31
N HIS A 39 1.18 2.47 4.72
CA HIS A 39 0.81 3.66 3.98
C HIS A 39 1.40 3.56 2.56
N THR A 40 0.61 3.82 1.53
CA THR A 40 1.08 3.86 0.14
C THR A 40 0.59 5.10 -0.58
N LEU A 41 1.43 5.65 -1.44
CA LEU A 41 1.07 6.71 -2.38
C LEU A 41 1.38 6.24 -3.80
N ILE A 42 0.43 6.44 -4.70
CA ILE A 42 0.66 6.39 -6.15
C ILE A 42 0.15 7.72 -6.68
N TYR A 43 1.05 8.53 -7.24
CA TYR A 43 0.70 9.79 -7.86
C TYR A 43 1.13 9.78 -9.32
N SER A 44 0.23 10.26 -10.18
CA SER A 44 0.63 10.75 -11.50
C SER A 44 -0.22 11.96 -11.88
N ARG A 45 0.32 12.84 -12.71
CA ARG A 45 -0.41 14.02 -13.19
C ARG A 45 -1.69 13.65 -13.93
N GLY A 46 -1.69 12.53 -14.64
CA GLY A 46 -2.85 12.04 -15.40
C GLY A 46 -3.93 11.36 -14.55
N ASN A 47 -3.55 10.71 -13.44
CA ASN A 47 -4.48 9.91 -12.62
C ASN A 47 -4.67 10.43 -11.19
N GLY A 48 -4.06 11.56 -10.85
CA GLY A 48 -4.15 12.18 -9.54
C GLY A 48 -3.47 11.36 -8.44
N LEU A 49 -3.99 11.44 -7.22
CA LEU A 49 -3.36 10.88 -6.02
C LEU A 49 -4.18 9.71 -5.48
N ASN A 50 -3.51 8.57 -5.30
CA ASN A 50 -4.02 7.42 -4.58
C ASN A 50 -3.22 7.24 -3.28
N ASN A 51 -3.78 7.73 -2.17
CA ASN A 51 -3.21 7.76 -0.84
C ASN A 51 -3.95 6.78 0.07
N ILE A 52 -3.36 5.62 0.33
CA ILE A 52 -4.03 4.52 1.03
C ILE A 52 -3.36 4.22 2.38
N TRP A 53 -4.21 4.13 3.41
CA TRP A 53 -3.86 3.64 4.73
C TRP A 53 -4.54 2.31 4.98
N SER A 54 -3.79 1.31 5.44
CA SER A 54 -4.35 -0.04 5.63
C SER A 54 -3.57 -0.88 6.63
N TYR A 55 -4.11 -2.07 6.92
CA TYR A 55 -3.43 -3.17 7.57
C TYR A 55 -3.74 -4.50 6.91
N PHE A 56 -2.82 -5.44 7.08
CA PHE A 56 -2.89 -6.80 6.58
C PHE A 56 -2.86 -7.78 7.76
N PRO A 57 -3.51 -8.95 7.65
CA PRO A 57 -3.57 -9.92 8.75
C PRO A 57 -2.21 -10.49 9.16
N ASN A 58 -1.21 -10.43 8.27
CA ASN A 58 0.19 -10.75 8.53
C ASN A 58 1.09 -10.32 7.37
N ILE A 59 2.40 -10.45 7.58
CA ILE A 59 3.43 -10.12 6.57
C ILE A 59 3.27 -10.88 5.25
N LYS A 60 2.72 -12.09 5.25
CA LYS A 60 2.55 -12.88 4.02
C LYS A 60 1.39 -12.37 3.16
N ALA A 61 0.31 -11.90 3.79
CA ALA A 61 -0.74 -11.18 3.10
C ALA A 61 -0.21 -9.87 2.52
N PHE A 62 0.62 -9.13 3.26
CA PHE A 62 1.28 -7.91 2.76
C PHE A 62 2.21 -8.20 1.56
N ILE A 63 3.04 -9.25 1.62
CA ILE A 63 3.89 -9.64 0.47
C ILE A 63 3.04 -9.96 -0.77
N GLY A 64 1.93 -10.69 -0.58
CA GLY A 64 0.98 -10.94 -1.66
C GLY A 64 0.39 -9.66 -2.24
N TYR A 65 0.01 -8.71 -1.38
CA TYR A 65 -0.52 -7.43 -1.82
C TYR A 65 0.52 -6.66 -2.65
N ILE A 66 1.75 -6.58 -2.16
CA ILE A 66 2.83 -5.89 -2.88
C ILE A 66 3.06 -6.53 -4.25
N GLN A 67 3.19 -7.86 -4.30
CA GLN A 67 3.50 -8.57 -5.55
C GLN A 67 2.36 -8.54 -6.57
N TYR A 68 1.13 -8.81 -6.13
CA TYR A 68 0.02 -9.13 -7.03
C TYR A 68 -1.01 -8.00 -7.17
N SER A 69 -0.92 -6.96 -6.36
CA SER A 69 -1.83 -5.82 -6.42
C SER A 69 -1.09 -4.49 -6.57
N PHE A 70 -0.30 -4.09 -5.56
CA PHE A 70 0.32 -2.76 -5.53
C PHE A 70 1.31 -2.53 -6.67
N LEU A 71 2.32 -3.39 -6.83
CA LEU A 71 3.33 -3.18 -7.89
C LEU A 71 2.71 -3.24 -9.29
N GLN A 72 1.69 -4.07 -9.47
CA GLN A 72 0.94 -4.18 -10.70
C GLN A 72 0.26 -2.86 -11.06
N GLU A 73 -0.48 -2.27 -10.11
CA GLU A 73 -1.17 -1.00 -10.26
C GLU A 73 -0.20 0.17 -10.40
N ALA A 74 0.77 0.26 -9.48
CA ALA A 74 1.77 1.32 -9.43
C ALA A 74 2.60 1.39 -10.72
N PHE A 75 3.11 0.25 -11.20
CA PHE A 75 3.88 0.25 -12.46
C PHE A 75 2.99 0.47 -13.68
N TYR A 76 1.73 0.01 -13.67
CA TYR A 76 0.82 0.31 -14.77
C TYR A 76 0.56 1.82 -14.90
N ILE A 77 0.30 2.49 -13.76
CA ILE A 77 0.12 3.94 -13.72
C ILE A 77 1.41 4.66 -14.13
N TRP A 78 2.57 4.28 -13.58
CA TRP A 78 3.87 4.86 -13.98
C TRP A 78 4.11 4.78 -15.49
N ILE A 79 3.83 3.61 -16.09
CA ILE A 79 4.08 3.39 -17.53
C ILE A 79 3.10 4.18 -18.40
N ASN A 80 1.85 4.32 -17.99
CA ASN A 80 0.77 4.77 -18.88
C ASN A 80 0.20 6.15 -18.56
N CYS A 81 0.49 6.72 -17.39
CA CYS A 81 -0.23 7.88 -16.87
C CYS A 81 0.63 9.13 -16.63
N LYS A 82 1.81 9.19 -17.26
CA LYS A 82 2.74 10.31 -17.13
C LYS A 82 2.14 11.61 -17.70
N ASP A 83 1.53 11.52 -18.88
CA ASP A 83 0.91 12.66 -19.58
C ASP A 83 -0.58 12.45 -19.90
N ASP A 84 -1.07 11.20 -19.84
CA ASP A 84 -2.47 10.84 -20.11
C ASP A 84 -3.13 10.21 -18.88
N SER A 85 -4.46 10.12 -18.86
CA SER A 85 -5.20 9.39 -17.82
C SER A 85 -5.60 8.00 -18.30
N VAL A 86 -5.64 7.03 -17.38
CA VAL A 86 -6.23 5.71 -17.63
C VAL A 86 -7.51 5.56 -16.82
N SER A 87 -8.58 5.14 -17.49
CA SER A 87 -9.88 4.85 -16.88
C SER A 87 -9.95 3.46 -16.26
N TYR A 88 -9.04 2.56 -16.63
CA TYR A 88 -9.01 1.19 -16.17
C TYR A 88 -7.58 0.64 -16.06
N ILE A 89 -7.32 -0.06 -14.95
CA ILE A 89 -6.06 -0.77 -14.70
C ILE A 89 -6.31 -2.27 -14.90
N PRO A 90 -5.71 -2.91 -15.92
CA PRO A 90 -5.93 -4.32 -16.21
C PRO A 90 -5.41 -5.21 -15.09
N LEU A 91 -6.15 -6.26 -14.76
CA LEU A 91 -5.73 -7.28 -13.80
C LEU A 91 -4.89 -8.35 -14.50
N LYS A 92 -3.58 -8.11 -14.60
CA LYS A 92 -2.60 -9.04 -15.18
C LYS A 92 -1.33 -9.10 -14.31
N PRO A 93 -0.50 -10.14 -14.42
CA PRO A 93 0.75 -10.21 -13.67
C PRO A 93 1.63 -8.98 -13.89
N VAL A 94 2.34 -8.54 -12.85
CA VAL A 94 3.21 -7.35 -12.93
C VAL A 94 4.32 -7.51 -13.96
N GLU A 95 4.80 -8.73 -14.20
CA GLU A 95 5.78 -9.04 -15.24
C GLU A 95 5.26 -8.76 -16.65
N GLU A 96 3.95 -8.97 -16.88
CA GLU A 96 3.30 -8.65 -18.14
C GLU A 96 3.12 -7.14 -18.30
N VAL A 97 2.79 -6.41 -17.22
CA VAL A 97 2.77 -4.95 -17.23
C VAL A 97 4.13 -4.37 -17.67
N ILE A 98 5.23 -4.90 -17.13
CA ILE A 98 6.58 -4.45 -17.49
C ILE A 98 6.91 -4.77 -18.95
N ARG A 99 6.65 -6.02 -19.38
CA ARG A 99 6.92 -6.46 -20.75
C ARG A 99 6.19 -5.58 -21.77
N ASP A 100 4.94 -5.22 -21.50
CA ASP A 100 4.15 -4.36 -22.39
C ASP A 100 4.68 -2.93 -22.41
N GLY A 101 5.17 -2.41 -21.27
CA GLY A 101 5.88 -1.13 -21.18
C GLY A 101 7.16 -1.11 -22.02
N GLU A 102 7.96 -2.18 -21.97
CA GLU A 102 9.16 -2.34 -22.81
C GLU A 102 8.81 -2.41 -24.30
N ALA A 103 7.83 -3.25 -24.66
CA ALA A 103 7.42 -3.46 -26.06
C ALA A 103 6.85 -2.17 -26.69
N SER A 104 6.12 -1.38 -25.90
CA SER A 104 5.56 -0.09 -26.32
C SER A 104 6.55 1.08 -26.22
N LYS A 105 7.78 0.84 -25.73
CA LYS A 105 8.83 1.86 -25.50
C LYS A 105 8.39 3.00 -24.57
N LYS A 106 7.41 2.75 -23.70
CA LYS A 106 6.96 3.72 -22.68
C LYS A 106 7.89 3.79 -21.47
N ILE A 107 8.74 2.77 -21.29
CA ILE A 107 9.81 2.75 -20.31
C ILE A 107 11.13 2.36 -20.97
N THR A 108 12.21 2.81 -20.35
CA THR A 108 13.57 2.41 -20.70
C THR A 108 13.88 1.00 -20.22
N LYS A 109 14.92 0.39 -20.80
CA LYS A 109 15.45 -0.90 -20.32
C LYS A 109 15.90 -0.81 -18.85
N GLU A 110 16.49 0.30 -18.45
CA GLU A 110 16.94 0.51 -17.07
C GLU A 110 15.76 0.53 -16.08
N GLU A 111 14.67 1.23 -16.41
CA GLU A 111 13.44 1.21 -15.60
C GLU A 111 12.85 -0.19 -15.51
N ALA A 112 12.76 -0.90 -16.65
CA ALA A 112 12.26 -2.27 -16.67
C ALA A 112 13.10 -3.21 -15.78
N ASP A 113 14.43 -3.10 -15.84
CA ASP A 113 15.35 -3.88 -15.03
C ASP A 113 15.20 -3.55 -13.53
N LYS A 114 14.99 -2.27 -13.18
CA LYS A 114 14.64 -1.86 -11.80
C LYS A 114 13.31 -2.47 -11.35
N MET A 115 12.26 -2.40 -12.16
CA MET A 115 10.96 -3.00 -11.84
C MET A 115 11.07 -4.53 -11.61
N LYS A 116 11.77 -5.23 -12.53
CA LYS A 116 12.04 -6.68 -12.41
C LYS A 116 12.84 -7.03 -11.16
N LYS A 117 13.84 -6.21 -10.80
CA LYS A 117 14.61 -6.36 -9.54
C LYS A 117 13.68 -6.38 -8.33
N TYR A 118 12.75 -5.44 -8.22
CA TYR A 118 11.84 -5.37 -7.08
C TYR A 118 10.92 -6.59 -6.99
N ILE A 119 10.33 -7.03 -8.10
CA ILE A 119 9.49 -8.23 -8.14
C ILE A 119 10.27 -9.46 -7.68
N ASN A 120 11.48 -9.66 -8.22
CA ASN A 120 12.31 -10.80 -7.86
C ASN A 120 12.70 -10.81 -6.38
N ARG A 121 12.93 -9.63 -5.78
CA ARG A 121 13.20 -9.53 -4.35
C ARG A 121 11.96 -9.84 -3.51
N VAL A 122 10.80 -9.31 -3.87
CA VAL A 122 9.53 -9.60 -3.18
C VAL A 122 9.22 -11.10 -3.24
N LYS A 123 9.44 -11.75 -4.39
CA LYS A 123 9.26 -13.20 -4.54
C LYS A 123 10.12 -14.00 -3.57
N LYS A 124 11.38 -13.61 -3.35
CA LYS A 124 12.28 -14.27 -2.38
C LYS A 124 11.78 -14.18 -0.94
N CYS A 125 10.94 -13.19 -0.60
CA CYS A 125 10.37 -13.05 0.74
C CYS A 125 9.34 -14.13 1.08
N TRP A 126 8.81 -14.86 0.09
CA TRP A 126 7.89 -15.99 0.34
C TRP A 126 8.55 -17.11 1.12
N ASP A 127 9.82 -17.37 0.89
CA ASP A 127 10.57 -18.47 1.50
C ASP A 127 11.18 -18.10 2.86
N LEU A 128 11.09 -16.83 3.25
CA LEU A 128 11.61 -16.35 4.54
C LEU A 128 10.64 -16.61 5.70
N PRO A 129 11.15 -16.93 6.91
CA PRO A 129 10.37 -16.84 8.14
C PRO A 129 9.77 -15.44 8.34
N SER A 130 8.61 -15.34 9.00
CA SER A 130 7.85 -14.07 9.09
C SER A 130 8.66 -12.89 9.63
N ASN A 131 9.45 -13.07 10.68
CA ASN A 131 10.31 -12.03 11.25
C ASN A 131 11.39 -11.55 10.25
N LYS A 132 12.04 -12.48 9.54
CA LYS A 132 13.03 -12.15 8.50
C LYS A 132 12.37 -11.49 7.28
N ALA A 133 11.15 -11.92 6.94
CA ALA A 133 10.37 -11.35 5.85
C ALA A 133 10.01 -9.88 6.11
N VAL A 134 9.61 -9.51 7.34
CA VAL A 134 9.38 -8.11 7.72
C VAL A 134 10.64 -7.26 7.52
N ILE A 135 11.79 -7.74 8.01
CA ILE A 135 13.06 -7.02 7.89
C ILE A 135 13.45 -6.82 6.41
N GLU A 136 13.33 -7.87 5.60
CA GLU A 136 13.68 -7.79 4.18
C GLU A 136 12.70 -6.88 3.40
N MET A 137 11.40 -6.94 3.70
CA MET A 137 10.42 -6.04 3.11
C MET A 137 10.70 -4.57 3.43
N LYS A 138 11.09 -4.24 4.67
CA LYS A 138 11.48 -2.86 5.03
C LYS A 138 12.71 -2.38 4.24
N LYS A 139 13.69 -3.27 3.98
CA LYS A 139 14.86 -2.94 3.13
C LYS A 139 14.44 -2.70 1.68
N ILE A 140 13.62 -3.59 1.12
CA ILE A 140 13.07 -3.46 -0.23
C ILE A 140 12.34 -2.13 -0.38
N ILE A 141 11.46 -1.80 0.57
CA ILE A 141 10.67 -0.56 0.58
C ILE A 141 11.57 0.69 0.63
N ARG A 142 12.62 0.67 1.46
CA ARG A 142 13.55 1.80 1.54
C ARG A 142 14.24 2.07 0.20
N GLU A 143 14.70 1.03 -0.48
CA GLU A 143 15.29 1.18 -1.81
C GLU A 143 14.23 1.60 -2.83
N PHE A 144 13.04 1.01 -2.77
CA PHE A 144 11.93 1.34 -3.66
C PHE A 144 11.59 2.83 -3.60
N ASN A 145 11.40 3.39 -2.40
CA ASN A 145 11.05 4.81 -2.24
C ASN A 145 12.14 5.76 -2.75
N ARG A 146 13.42 5.33 -2.76
CA ARG A 146 14.51 6.14 -3.33
C ARG A 146 14.49 6.09 -4.86
N ASP A 147 14.29 4.89 -5.42
CA ASP A 147 14.33 4.68 -6.86
C ASP A 147 13.06 5.23 -7.56
N TRP A 148 11.92 5.28 -6.84
CA TRP A 148 10.62 5.74 -7.33
C TRP A 148 10.11 7.03 -6.67
N TYR A 149 11.00 7.80 -6.05
CA TYR A 149 10.67 9.14 -5.54
C TYR A 149 10.13 10.05 -6.65
N GLY A 150 10.53 9.79 -7.90
CA GLY A 150 9.99 10.44 -9.09
C GLY A 150 10.23 11.95 -9.11
N ASP A 151 9.25 12.70 -9.60
CA ASP A 151 9.27 14.15 -9.72
C ASP A 151 7.86 14.75 -9.46
N SER A 152 7.65 16.02 -9.85
CA SER A 152 6.35 16.67 -9.67
C SER A 152 5.24 16.14 -10.57
N LYS A 153 5.53 15.24 -11.51
CA LYS A 153 4.54 14.61 -12.41
C LYS A 153 4.14 13.22 -11.96
N GLU A 154 5.03 12.47 -11.30
CA GLU A 154 4.73 11.13 -10.82
C GLU A 154 5.66 10.72 -9.69
N PHE A 155 5.14 9.96 -8.72
CA PHE A 155 5.95 9.32 -7.68
C PHE A 155 5.22 8.11 -7.09
N LEU A 156 5.99 7.16 -6.56
CA LEU A 156 5.49 5.99 -5.85
C LEU A 156 6.09 5.92 -4.44
N TYR A 157 5.28 5.55 -3.46
CA TYR A 157 5.71 5.46 -2.08
C TYR A 157 5.06 4.29 -1.34
N ILE A 158 5.83 3.66 -0.46
CA ILE A 158 5.35 2.62 0.45
C ILE A 158 5.97 2.87 1.84
N LYS A 159 5.22 2.68 2.90
CA LYS A 159 5.74 2.54 4.27
C LYS A 159 5.07 1.37 4.96
N LEU A 160 5.85 0.64 5.76
CA LEU A 160 5.43 -0.54 6.51
C LEU A 160 5.71 -0.32 7.99
N PHE A 161 4.72 -0.60 8.82
CA PHE A 161 4.79 -0.51 10.28
C PHE A 161 4.45 -1.85 10.90
N ASP A 162 5.10 -2.15 12.02
CA ASP A 162 4.86 -3.39 12.77
C ASP A 162 3.69 -3.23 13.74
N LYS A 163 3.38 -1.99 14.11
CA LYS A 163 2.46 -1.65 15.19
C LYS A 163 1.48 -0.55 14.78
N PRO A 164 0.23 -0.60 15.28
CA PRO A 164 -0.74 0.47 15.04
C PRO A 164 -0.27 1.80 15.63
N GLU A 165 0.46 1.80 16.75
CA GLU A 165 1.01 3.01 17.37
C GLU A 165 2.03 3.71 16.48
N ASP A 166 2.86 2.95 15.77
CA ASP A 166 3.87 3.52 14.86
C ASP A 166 3.20 4.13 13.62
N LEU A 167 2.14 3.50 13.10
CA LEU A 167 1.29 4.09 12.07
C LEU A 167 0.62 5.35 12.61
N GLY A 168 0.04 5.29 13.81
CA GLY A 168 -0.67 6.40 14.44
C GLY A 168 0.19 7.64 14.59
N LYS A 169 1.42 7.47 15.11
CA LYS A 169 2.42 8.55 15.17
C LYS A 169 2.75 9.08 13.78
N PHE A 170 2.96 8.19 12.82
CA PHE A 170 3.27 8.63 11.47
C PHE A 170 2.12 9.40 10.83
N VAL A 171 0.86 9.04 11.05
CA VAL A 171 -0.30 9.84 10.59
C VAL A 171 -0.24 11.27 11.13
N LEU A 172 0.15 11.44 12.40
CA LEU A 172 0.29 12.76 13.00
C LEU A 172 1.48 13.53 12.43
N GLU A 173 2.61 12.86 12.20
CA GLU A 173 3.82 13.46 11.62
C GLU A 173 3.69 13.77 10.12
N SER A 174 2.96 12.93 9.39
CA SER A 174 2.82 12.97 7.93
C SER A 174 1.61 13.75 7.46
N ASN A 175 0.79 14.29 8.38
CA ASN A 175 -0.41 15.05 8.05
C ASN A 175 -0.02 16.40 7.42
N TYR A 176 0.42 16.28 6.18
CA TYR A 176 0.65 17.31 5.18
C TYR A 176 -0.65 18.06 4.80
N MET A 177 -1.80 17.71 5.41
CA MET A 177 -3.07 18.44 5.35
C MET A 177 -3.82 18.35 6.69
N ALA A 178 -3.13 18.66 7.79
CA ALA A 178 -3.76 19.18 9.00
C ALA A 178 -2.87 20.31 9.53
N SER A 179 -3.17 21.53 9.09
CA SER A 179 -2.48 22.75 9.55
C SER A 179 -2.63 22.98 11.07
N SER A 180 -3.47 22.17 11.74
CA SER A 180 -3.67 22.14 13.19
C SER A 180 -4.37 20.86 13.66
N GLU A 181 -4.41 20.68 14.99
CA GLU A 181 -5.24 19.66 15.66
C GLU A 181 -6.73 19.77 15.28
N GLU A 182 -7.23 20.98 14.99
CA GLU A 182 -8.64 21.17 14.59
C GLU A 182 -8.96 20.51 13.24
N GLU A 183 -8.05 20.53 12.28
CA GLU A 183 -8.25 19.89 10.98
C GLU A 183 -8.23 18.36 11.09
N PHE A 184 -7.36 17.81 11.95
CA PHE A 184 -7.39 16.38 12.24
C PHE A 184 -8.72 15.97 12.88
N LYS A 185 -9.18 16.74 13.87
CA LYS A 185 -10.44 16.48 14.57
C LYS A 185 -11.66 16.64 13.65
N SER A 186 -11.63 17.56 12.69
CA SER A 186 -12.74 17.71 11.74
C SER A 186 -12.86 16.51 10.80
N LYS A 187 -11.73 15.92 10.37
CA LYS A 187 -11.69 14.76 9.46
C LYS A 187 -11.97 13.42 10.16
N THR A 188 -11.47 13.25 11.38
CA THR A 188 -11.51 11.97 12.09
C THR A 188 -12.57 11.91 13.18
N HIS A 189 -13.05 13.07 13.64
CA HIS A 189 -13.89 13.26 14.83
C HIS A 189 -13.22 12.88 16.17
N GLU A 190 -11.91 12.65 16.17
CA GLU A 190 -11.12 12.33 17.35
C GLU A 190 -10.03 13.38 17.58
N ASP A 191 -9.70 13.67 18.84
CA ASP A 191 -8.51 14.46 19.17
C ASP A 191 -7.23 13.61 19.09
N LEU A 192 -6.06 14.26 19.17
CA LEU A 192 -4.77 13.59 19.00
C LEU A 192 -4.50 12.53 20.09
N THR A 193 -4.94 12.79 21.32
CA THR A 193 -4.74 11.89 22.45
C THR A 193 -5.61 10.65 22.28
N THR A 194 -6.88 10.85 21.94
CA THR A 194 -7.85 9.79 21.68
C THR A 194 -7.43 8.95 20.49
N TRP A 195 -6.92 9.55 19.42
CA TRP A 195 -6.33 8.82 18.29
C TRP A 195 -5.19 7.89 18.72
N MET A 196 -4.25 8.39 19.52
CA MET A 196 -3.13 7.59 19.99
C MET A 196 -3.58 6.47 20.93
N ASP A 197 -4.56 6.71 21.79
CA ASP A 197 -5.16 5.67 22.63
C ASP A 197 -5.86 4.59 21.79
N LEU A 198 -6.62 4.98 20.77
CA LEU A 198 -7.24 4.05 19.81
C LEU A 198 -6.19 3.18 19.14
N CYS A 199 -5.06 3.75 18.71
CA CYS A 199 -3.97 2.99 18.10
C CYS A 199 -3.41 1.94 19.09
N CYS A 200 -3.14 2.33 20.35
CA CYS A 200 -2.65 1.42 21.39
C CYS A 200 -3.59 0.26 21.71
N ARG A 201 -4.90 0.48 21.54
CA ARG A 201 -5.95 -0.50 21.86
C ARG A 201 -6.52 -1.22 20.63
N ALA A 202 -6.09 -0.86 19.42
CA ALA A 202 -6.68 -1.33 18.17
C ALA A 202 -6.71 -2.87 18.01
N THR A 203 -5.74 -3.57 18.58
CA THR A 203 -5.64 -5.05 18.53
C THR A 203 -6.17 -5.74 19.78
N LYS A 204 -6.55 -4.98 20.82
CA LYS A 204 -6.92 -5.47 22.16
C LYS A 204 -8.39 -5.22 22.51
N ASP A 205 -8.95 -4.13 22.00
CA ASP A 205 -10.34 -3.72 22.23
C ASP A 205 -11.09 -3.67 20.90
N LYS A 206 -12.21 -4.39 20.82
CA LYS A 206 -13.02 -4.50 19.60
C LYS A 206 -13.52 -3.13 19.13
N LYS A 207 -14.01 -2.31 20.07
CA LYS A 207 -14.55 -0.98 19.74
C LYS A 207 -13.46 -0.04 19.22
N ALA A 208 -12.30 -0.02 19.88
CA ALA A 208 -11.14 0.73 19.41
C ALA A 208 -10.69 0.28 18.02
N GLY A 209 -10.60 -1.03 17.79
CA GLY A 209 -10.25 -1.59 16.47
C GLY A 209 -11.22 -1.21 15.36
N GLU A 210 -12.53 -1.17 15.65
CA GLU A 210 -13.56 -0.74 14.71
C GLU A 210 -13.44 0.75 14.35
N ILE A 211 -13.21 1.61 15.34
CA ILE A 211 -13.03 3.06 15.13
C ILE A 211 -11.73 3.31 14.35
N PHE A 212 -10.61 2.74 14.79
CA PHE A 212 -9.31 2.82 14.12
C PHE A 212 -9.43 2.45 12.63
N ARG A 213 -10.02 1.29 12.35
CA ARG A 213 -10.28 0.83 10.98
C ARG A 213 -11.09 1.81 10.16
N LYS A 214 -12.17 2.36 10.74
CA LYS A 214 -13.06 3.31 10.06
C LYS A 214 -12.30 4.60 9.71
N ILE A 215 -11.45 5.10 10.60
CA ILE A 215 -10.61 6.29 10.36
C ILE A 215 -9.65 6.03 9.19
N LEU A 216 -8.95 4.91 9.18
CA LEU A 216 -8.04 4.56 8.06
C LEU A 216 -8.78 4.51 6.72
N GLN A 217 -9.96 3.87 6.68
CA GLN A 217 -10.71 3.65 5.45
C GLN A 217 -11.39 4.91 4.91
N LYS A 218 -11.93 5.76 5.80
CA LYS A 218 -12.86 6.83 5.41
C LYS A 218 -12.31 8.24 5.60
N SER A 219 -11.40 8.43 6.56
CA SER A 219 -10.92 9.77 6.94
C SER A 219 -9.52 10.05 6.42
N LEU A 220 -8.66 9.03 6.31
CA LEU A 220 -7.27 9.21 5.88
C LEU A 220 -7.01 8.79 4.44
N THR A 221 -7.82 7.87 3.91
CA THR A 221 -7.67 7.39 2.54
C THR A 221 -8.25 8.39 1.57
N GLU A 222 -7.46 8.77 0.56
CA GLU A 222 -7.78 9.79 -0.43
C GLU A 222 -7.46 9.26 -1.83
N VAL A 223 -8.46 9.27 -2.71
CA VAL A 223 -8.32 8.88 -4.11
C VAL A 223 -8.97 9.98 -4.94
N ILE A 224 -8.16 10.79 -5.62
CA ILE A 224 -8.55 11.99 -6.38
C ILE A 224 -8.05 11.88 -7.80
#